data_AF-A0A927TFT4-F1
#
_entry.id   AF-A0A927TFT4-F1
#
_cell.length_a   1.000
_cell.length_b   1.000
_cell.length_c   1.000
_cell.angle_alpha   90.00
_cell.angle_beta   90.00
_cell.angle_gamma   90.00
#
_symmetry.space_group_name_H-M   'P 1'
#
loop_
_entity.id
_entity.type
_entity.pdbx_description
1 polymer ?
#
loop_
_entity_poly.entity_id
_entity_poly.type
_entity_poly.pdbx_seq_one_letter_code
_entity_poly.pdbx_strand_id
1 'polypeptide(L)'
;MDNRQMNQNNNGGGRPPRKPGVGFIIMSMLGSFFLVLLLSGMLMGLGKEDEVEYSKFLQDLKEDKVESVLVNYEQSIISVTLKYDEETQKEKVDPFTAAIMDRYKGRVKMKGETYTTRMMEEITVLTSRLEEKNITAQRVVSDSKLMDIFLTIILPLILVWLLMGFMFRKMGGSGGPMGVGKSNAKVYVQQETGVTFKDVAGQDEAKESLVEVVDFLHDPGKYTKIGAKLPKGALLVGPPGTGKTLLAKAVAGEAKVPFFSLT
;
A
#
# COMPACT_ATOMS: atom_id res chain seq x y z
N MET A 1 11.34 31.15 -46.95
CA MET A 1 12.67 30.72 -46.49
C MET A 1 12.58 30.48 -45.00
N ASP A 2 13.15 29.36 -44.57
CA ASP A 2 12.64 28.51 -43.50
C ASP A 2 12.71 29.06 -42.08
N ASN A 3 11.61 28.85 -41.36
CA ASN A 3 11.48 29.03 -39.92
C ASN A 3 11.34 27.63 -39.30
N ARG A 4 12.46 26.93 -39.06
CA ARG A 4 12.52 25.68 -38.28
C ARG A 4 13.96 25.21 -38.08
N GLN A 5 14.58 25.62 -36.97
CA GLN A 5 15.77 25.05 -36.29
C GLN A 5 16.23 26.13 -35.28
N MET A 6 16.44 25.95 -33.98
CA MET A 6 16.62 24.81 -33.09
C MET A 6 16.23 25.27 -31.68
N ASN A 7 15.45 24.50 -30.93
CA ASN A 7 15.54 24.49 -29.47
C ASN A 7 15.01 23.17 -28.90
N GLN A 8 15.70 22.08 -29.23
CA GLN A 8 15.63 20.86 -28.44
C GLN A 8 16.82 20.89 -27.49
N ASN A 9 16.64 21.47 -26.31
CA ASN A 9 17.48 21.15 -25.16
C ASN A 9 16.58 20.67 -24.01
N ASN A 10 15.92 19.55 -24.26
CA ASN A 10 15.22 18.79 -23.24
C ASN A 10 16.28 17.98 -22.50
N ASN A 11 16.99 18.62 -21.58
CA ASN A 11 18.00 17.97 -20.74
C ASN A 11 17.30 17.17 -19.62
N GLY A 12 16.54 16.16 -20.04
CA GLY A 12 15.99 15.11 -19.19
C GLY A 12 17.10 14.14 -18.82
N GLY A 13 18.00 14.59 -17.95
CA GLY A 13 18.96 13.75 -17.26
C GLY A 13 18.21 12.81 -16.30
N GLY A 14 17.55 11.80 -16.85
CA GLY A 14 16.92 10.71 -16.12
C GLY A 14 18.00 9.92 -15.38
N ARG A 15 18.32 10.35 -14.15
CA ARG A 15 19.14 9.55 -13.24
C ARG A 15 18.51 8.15 -13.18
N PRO A 16 19.28 7.07 -13.38
CA PRO A 16 18.74 5.73 -13.27
C PRO A 16 18.07 5.58 -11.89
N PRO A 17 16.92 4.90 -11.80
CA PRO A 17 16.22 4.75 -10.53
C PRO A 17 17.21 4.18 -9.51
N ARG A 18 17.45 4.94 -8.43
CA ARG A 18 18.33 4.48 -7.35
C ARG A 18 17.79 3.14 -6.86
N LYS A 19 18.65 2.12 -6.82
CA LYS A 19 18.30 0.82 -6.24
C LYS A 19 17.68 1.06 -4.86
N PRO A 20 16.54 0.42 -4.55
CA PRO A 20 15.91 0.60 -3.24
C PRO A 20 16.93 0.25 -2.16
N GLY A 21 17.05 1.12 -1.15
CA GLY A 21 17.90 0.85 -0.01
C GLY A 21 17.44 -0.42 0.69
N VAL A 22 18.37 -1.16 1.31
CA VAL A 22 18.09 -2.43 2.00
C VAL A 22 16.94 -2.26 3.02
N GLY A 23 16.87 -1.11 3.71
CA GLY A 23 15.78 -0.79 4.63
C GLY A 23 14.39 -0.73 3.98
N PHE A 24 14.28 -0.26 2.73
CA PHE A 24 13.02 -0.25 2.00
C PHE A 24 12.56 -1.67 1.63
N ILE A 25 13.50 -2.54 1.25
CA ILE A 25 13.21 -3.95 0.94
C ILE A 25 12.67 -4.65 2.18
N ILE A 26 13.32 -4.46 3.34
CA ILE A 26 12.89 -5.02 4.62
C ILE A 26 11.49 -4.52 5.00
N MET A 27 11.25 -3.21 4.89
CA MET A 27 9.95 -2.62 5.21
C MET A 27 8.84 -3.10 4.27
N SER A 28 9.14 -3.27 2.97
CA SER A 28 8.19 -3.82 2.01
C SER A 28 7.84 -5.29 2.29
N MET A 29 8.82 -6.10 2.70
CA MET A 29 8.59 -7.49 3.10
C MET A 29 7.72 -7.57 4.36
N LEU A 30 8.03 -6.78 5.39
CA LEU A 30 7.24 -6.69 6.62
C LEU A 30 5.80 -6.23 6.33
N GLY A 31 5.63 -5.22 5.47
CA GLY A 31 4.30 -4.75 5.06
C GLY A 31 3.50 -5.81 4.31
N SER A 32 4.12 -6.55 3.39
CA SER A 32 3.45 -7.66 2.69
C SER A 32 3.05 -8.79 3.64
N PHE A 33 3.90 -9.10 4.63
CA PHE A 33 3.60 -10.11 5.63
C PHE A 33 2.41 -9.70 6.51
N PHE A 34 2.38 -8.45 6.97
CA PHE A 34 1.27 -7.92 7.75
C PHE A 34 -0.04 -7.90 6.95
N LEU A 35 0.00 -7.51 5.68
CA LEU A 35 -1.16 -7.52 4.80
C LEU A 35 -1.73 -8.94 4.63
N VAL A 36 -0.86 -9.94 4.41
CA VAL A 36 -1.28 -11.34 4.30
C VAL A 36 -1.88 -11.85 5.60
N LEU A 37 -1.33 -11.46 6.75
CA LEU A 37 -1.86 -11.86 8.05
C LEU A 37 -3.25 -11.23 8.32
N LEU A 38 -3.44 -9.97 7.96
CA LEU A 38 -4.74 -9.29 8.05
C LEU A 38 -5.76 -9.95 7.10
N LEU A 39 -5.38 -10.17 5.85
CA LEU A 39 -6.24 -10.83 4.86
C LEU A 39 -6.58 -12.26 5.27
N SER A 40 -5.63 -13.02 5.79
CA SER A 40 -5.83 -14.38 6.29
C SER A 40 -6.77 -14.40 7.49
N GLY A 41 -6.64 -13.46 8.42
CA GLY A 41 -7.58 -13.30 9.53
C GLY A 41 -9.01 -12.95 9.08
N MET A 42 -9.14 -12.12 8.04
CA MET A 42 -10.45 -11.80 7.44
C MET A 42 -11.03 -13.01 6.68
N LEU A 43 -10.20 -13.78 5.99
CA LEU A 43 -10.61 -14.98 5.24
C LEU A 43 -11.04 -16.12 6.18
N MET A 44 -10.31 -16.34 7.28
CA MET A 44 -10.69 -17.32 8.31
C MET A 44 -12.00 -16.95 9.00
N GLY A 45 -12.37 -15.66 9.03
CA GLY A 45 -13.66 -15.22 9.55
C GLY A 45 -14.86 -15.55 8.65
N LEU A 46 -14.64 -15.86 7.37
CA LEU A 46 -15.70 -16.10 6.37
C LEU A 46 -16.14 -17.58 6.28
N GLY A 47 -15.53 -18.48 7.07
CA GLY A 47 -15.73 -19.93 6.92
C GLY A 47 -15.90 -20.69 8.24
N LYS A 48 -16.47 -20.07 9.28
CA LYS A 48 -16.91 -20.84 10.44
C LYS A 48 -18.07 -21.73 10.00
N GLU A 49 -17.77 -22.96 9.61
CA GLU A 49 -18.78 -24.01 9.55
C GLU A 49 -19.43 -24.12 10.92
N ASP A 50 -20.76 -24.15 10.96
CA ASP A 50 -21.50 -24.28 12.20
C ASP A 50 -21.07 -25.60 12.89
N GLU A 51 -20.35 -25.48 14.01
CA GLU A 51 -19.99 -26.63 14.82
C GLU A 51 -21.26 -27.09 15.55
N VAL A 52 -21.75 -28.26 15.18
CA VAL A 52 -22.99 -28.82 15.71
C VAL A 52 -22.67 -29.91 16.74
N GLU A 53 -23.45 -29.99 17.82
CA GLU A 53 -23.30 -31.05 18.82
C GLU A 53 -23.44 -32.45 18.21
N TYR A 54 -22.61 -33.39 18.68
CA TYR A 54 -22.60 -34.78 18.23
C TYR A 54 -23.96 -35.48 18.40
N SER A 55 -24.75 -35.08 19.41
CA SER A 55 -26.12 -35.54 19.65
C SER A 55 -27.05 -35.27 18.46
N LYS A 56 -26.93 -34.09 17.85
CA LYS A 56 -27.72 -33.69 16.67
C LYS A 56 -27.29 -34.43 15.41
N PHE A 57 -25.99 -34.72 15.27
CA PHE A 57 -25.53 -35.65 14.23
C PHE A 57 -26.15 -37.05 14.35
N LEU A 58 -26.19 -37.61 15.57
CA LEU A 58 -26.83 -38.90 15.81
C LEU A 58 -28.34 -38.86 15.51
N GLN A 59 -28.99 -37.72 15.71
CA GLN A 59 -30.40 -37.54 15.37
C GLN A 59 -30.60 -37.50 13.84
N ASP A 60 -29.82 -36.71 13.11
CA ASP A 60 -29.91 -36.62 11.66
C ASP A 60 -29.58 -37.95 10.97
N LEU A 61 -28.66 -38.73 11.56
CA LEU A 61 -28.31 -40.07 11.10
C LEU A 61 -29.45 -41.08 11.34
N LYS A 62 -30.21 -40.93 12.44
CA LYS A 62 -31.42 -41.74 12.69
C LYS A 62 -32.57 -41.38 11.75
N GLU A 63 -32.71 -40.09 11.43
CA GLU A 63 -33.74 -39.56 10.54
C GLU A 63 -33.45 -39.78 9.04
N ASP A 64 -32.38 -40.51 8.70
CA ASP A 64 -31.93 -40.81 7.33
C ASP A 64 -31.71 -39.55 6.46
N LYS A 65 -31.36 -38.44 7.10
CA LYS A 65 -31.10 -37.15 6.44
C LYS A 65 -29.64 -37.01 5.95
N VAL A 66 -28.77 -37.97 6.26
CA VAL A 66 -27.34 -37.91 5.94
C VAL A 66 -27.06 -38.60 4.60
N GLU A 67 -26.33 -37.92 3.71
CA GLU A 67 -25.95 -38.44 2.39
C GLU A 67 -24.52 -39.01 2.39
N SER A 68 -23.57 -38.28 2.96
CA SER A 68 -22.18 -38.73 3.06
C SER A 68 -21.49 -38.17 4.30
N VAL A 69 -20.55 -38.94 4.83
CA VAL A 69 -19.81 -38.59 6.03
C VAL A 69 -18.31 -38.66 5.71
N LEU A 70 -17.63 -37.53 5.87
CA LEU A 70 -16.17 -37.44 5.77
C LEU A 70 -15.60 -37.43 7.17
N VAL A 71 -14.72 -38.37 7.47
CA VAL A 71 -14.11 -38.47 8.79
C VAL A 71 -12.66 -38.01 8.70
N ASN A 72 -12.34 -36.93 9.41
CA ASN A 72 -10.97 -36.50 9.63
C ASN A 72 -10.47 -37.09 10.96
N TYR A 73 -9.66 -38.14 10.82
CA TYR A 73 -9.14 -38.94 11.93
C TYR A 73 -8.09 -38.23 12.79
N GLU A 74 -7.38 -37.23 12.24
CA GLU A 74 -6.32 -36.55 13.00
C GLU A 74 -6.86 -35.44 13.90
N GLN A 75 -8.02 -34.88 13.55
CA GLN A 75 -8.65 -33.80 14.29
C GLN A 75 -9.88 -34.27 15.10
N SER A 76 -10.23 -35.56 15.01
CA SER A 76 -11.47 -36.14 15.56
C SER A 76 -12.72 -35.38 15.09
N ILE A 77 -12.72 -34.93 13.85
CA ILE A 77 -13.77 -34.12 13.26
C ILE A 77 -14.52 -34.93 12.19
N ILE A 78 -15.84 -34.89 12.24
CA ILE A 78 -16.74 -35.45 11.23
C ILE A 78 -17.36 -34.30 10.46
N SER A 79 -17.20 -34.29 9.14
CA SER A 79 -17.95 -33.41 8.25
C SER A 79 -19.10 -34.20 7.62
N VAL A 80 -20.32 -33.77 7.91
CA VAL A 80 -21.56 -34.46 7.53
C VAL A 80 -22.18 -33.69 6.38
N THR A 81 -22.45 -34.36 5.27
CA THR A 81 -23.25 -33.80 4.17
C THR A 81 -24.67 -34.32 4.30
N LEU A 82 -25.64 -33.43 4.49
CA LEU A 82 -27.07 -33.78 4.49
C LEU A 82 -27.58 -33.99 3.05
N LYS A 83 -28.61 -34.83 2.90
CA LYS A 83 -29.37 -34.97 1.66
C LYS A 83 -30.00 -33.62 1.31
N TYR A 84 -29.90 -33.22 0.05
CA TYR A 84 -30.41 -31.95 -0.44
C TYR A 84 -31.94 -31.90 -0.36
N ASP A 85 -32.48 -30.95 0.39
CA ASP A 85 -33.91 -30.63 0.48
C ASP A 85 -34.15 -29.21 -0.07
N GLU A 86 -34.99 -29.10 -1.09
CA GLU A 86 -35.19 -27.88 -1.89
C GLU A 86 -35.93 -26.75 -1.15
N GLU A 87 -36.62 -27.07 -0.05
CA GLU A 87 -37.48 -26.12 0.65
C GLU A 87 -36.75 -25.32 1.74
N THR A 88 -35.77 -25.92 2.44
CA THR A 88 -35.09 -25.30 3.59
C THR A 88 -33.92 -24.39 3.20
N GLN A 89 -33.27 -24.61 2.05
CA GLN A 89 -32.11 -23.82 1.64
C GLN A 89 -32.43 -22.52 0.87
N LYS A 90 -33.67 -22.31 0.39
CA LYS A 90 -34.04 -21.03 -0.26
C LYS A 90 -34.11 -19.86 0.73
N GLU A 91 -34.29 -20.14 2.01
CA GLU A 91 -34.52 -19.13 3.05
C GLU A 91 -33.21 -18.54 3.61
N LYS A 92 -32.09 -19.27 3.55
CA LYS A 92 -30.79 -18.88 4.13
C LYS A 92 -29.74 -18.40 3.13
N VAL A 93 -30.01 -18.45 1.83
CA VAL A 93 -29.01 -18.14 0.80
C VAL A 93 -28.98 -16.64 0.54
N ASP A 94 -27.82 -16.00 0.77
CA ASP A 94 -27.62 -14.59 0.52
C ASP A 94 -28.03 -14.17 -0.91
N PRO A 95 -28.64 -12.98 -1.11
CA PRO A 95 -29.12 -12.53 -2.42
C PRO A 95 -28.04 -12.54 -3.52
N PHE A 96 -26.78 -12.33 -3.13
CA PHE A 96 -25.63 -12.37 -4.03
C PHE A 96 -25.35 -13.80 -4.53
N THR A 97 -25.40 -14.77 -3.62
CA THR A 97 -25.19 -16.19 -3.94
C THR A 97 -26.37 -16.73 -4.74
N ALA A 98 -27.60 -16.32 -4.42
CA ALA A 98 -28.79 -16.66 -5.20
C ALA A 98 -28.71 -16.14 -6.65
N ALA A 99 -28.20 -14.93 -6.87
CA ALA A 99 -28.02 -14.35 -8.21
C ALA A 99 -26.91 -15.05 -9.04
N ILE A 100 -25.88 -15.59 -8.38
CA ILE A 100 -24.86 -16.43 -9.02
C ILE A 100 -25.45 -17.81 -9.33
N MET A 101 -26.21 -18.41 -8.41
CA MET A 101 -26.87 -19.70 -8.61
C MET A 101 -27.86 -19.68 -9.77
N ASP A 102 -28.67 -18.62 -9.92
CA ASP A 102 -29.64 -18.51 -11.01
C ASP A 102 -28.97 -18.43 -12.39
N ARG A 103 -27.78 -17.81 -12.45
CA ARG A 103 -26.99 -17.67 -13.68
C ARG A 103 -26.29 -18.97 -14.13
N TYR A 104 -26.12 -19.94 -13.23
CA TYR A 104 -25.42 -21.21 -13.48
C TYR A 104 -26.30 -22.46 -13.27
N LYS A 105 -27.63 -22.31 -13.27
CA LYS A 105 -28.59 -23.43 -13.20
C LYS A 105 -28.28 -24.50 -14.26
N GLY A 106 -28.10 -25.74 -13.80
CA GLY A 106 -27.85 -26.92 -14.65
C GLY A 106 -26.40 -27.37 -14.78
N ARG A 107 -25.40 -26.64 -14.25
CA ARG A 107 -23.99 -27.08 -14.23
C ARG A 107 -23.43 -27.38 -12.84
N VAL A 108 -24.20 -27.13 -11.79
CA VAL A 108 -23.80 -27.36 -10.40
C VAL A 108 -24.76 -28.39 -9.80
N LYS A 109 -24.25 -29.58 -9.46
CA LYS A 109 -24.99 -30.52 -8.61
C LYS A 109 -25.03 -29.93 -7.21
N MET A 110 -26.23 -29.69 -6.70
CA MET A 110 -26.42 -29.18 -5.34
C MET A 110 -25.99 -30.25 -4.34
N LYS A 111 -25.10 -29.87 -3.42
CA LYS A 111 -24.69 -30.69 -2.28
C LYS A 111 -25.45 -30.10 -1.06
N GLY A 112 -26.11 -30.93 -0.25
CA GLY A 112 -26.87 -30.43 0.91
C GLY A 112 -25.98 -29.76 1.96
N GLU A 113 -26.60 -29.16 2.99
CA GLU A 113 -25.86 -28.41 4.02
C GLU A 113 -24.79 -29.30 4.64
N THR A 114 -23.57 -28.78 4.74
CA THR A 114 -22.46 -29.45 5.39
C THR A 114 -22.22 -28.82 6.74
N TYR A 115 -22.25 -29.63 7.80
CA TYR A 115 -21.87 -29.20 9.13
C TYR A 115 -20.81 -30.13 9.70
N THR A 116 -20.13 -29.62 10.71
CA THR A 116 -18.97 -30.27 11.27
C THR A 116 -19.21 -30.55 12.76
N THR A 117 -18.90 -31.77 13.20
CA THR A 117 -19.07 -32.19 14.59
C THR A 117 -17.84 -32.94 15.09
N ARG A 118 -17.58 -32.91 16.39
CA ARG A 118 -16.46 -33.64 17.00
C ARG A 118 -16.90 -35.05 17.39
N MET A 119 -16.09 -36.04 17.03
CA MET A 119 -16.32 -37.44 17.40
C MET A 119 -16.30 -37.60 18.92
N MET A 120 -17.32 -38.25 19.49
CA MET A 120 -17.35 -38.68 20.90
C MET A 120 -17.29 -40.19 21.10
N GLU A 121 -17.40 -40.99 20.03
CA GLU A 121 -17.36 -42.46 20.09
C GLU A 121 -16.14 -43.03 19.36
N GLU A 122 -15.78 -44.27 19.67
CA GLU A 122 -14.71 -44.99 18.98
C GLU A 122 -15.03 -45.25 17.51
N ILE A 123 -13.98 -45.23 16.69
CA ILE A 123 -14.00 -45.35 15.23
C ILE A 123 -14.72 -46.62 14.76
N THR A 124 -14.55 -47.72 15.48
CA THR A 124 -15.16 -49.02 15.18
C THR A 124 -16.68 -48.97 15.27
N VAL A 125 -17.22 -48.34 16.31
CA VAL A 125 -18.67 -48.18 16.55
C VAL A 125 -19.30 -47.28 15.49
N LEU A 126 -18.60 -46.22 15.11
CA LEU A 126 -19.06 -45.27 14.08
C LEU A 126 -19.06 -45.88 12.68
N THR A 127 -18.02 -46.63 12.33
CA THR A 127 -17.93 -47.30 11.01
C THR A 127 -19.03 -48.34 10.87
N SER A 128 -19.29 -49.16 11.90
CA SER A 128 -20.37 -50.16 11.86
C SER A 128 -21.76 -49.54 11.71
N ARG A 129 -22.04 -48.39 12.36
CA ARG A 129 -23.33 -47.69 12.20
C ARG A 129 -23.50 -47.03 10.83
N LEU A 130 -22.41 -46.57 10.22
CA LEU A 130 -22.42 -46.00 8.88
C LEU A 130 -22.58 -47.09 7.80
N GLU A 131 -21.95 -48.26 8.00
CA GLU A 131 -22.11 -49.44 7.14
C GLU A 131 -23.52 -50.01 7.21
N GLU A 132 -24.15 -50.08 8.39
CA GLU A 132 -25.54 -50.51 8.56
C GLU A 132 -26.54 -49.65 7.76
N LYS A 133 -26.17 -48.40 7.48
CA LYS A 133 -26.96 -47.42 6.71
C LYS A 133 -26.47 -47.21 5.26
N ASN A 134 -25.50 -48.00 4.78
CA ASN A 134 -24.88 -47.86 3.44
C ASN A 134 -24.28 -46.47 3.15
N ILE A 135 -23.81 -45.75 4.17
CA ILE A 135 -23.21 -44.42 3.99
C ILE A 135 -21.72 -44.57 3.69
N THR A 136 -21.24 -44.00 2.58
CA THR A 136 -19.83 -44.09 2.18
C THR A 136 -18.97 -43.16 3.05
N ALA A 137 -18.26 -43.74 4.01
CA ALA A 137 -17.26 -43.02 4.79
C ALA A 137 -15.94 -42.93 4.00
N GLN A 138 -15.52 -41.71 3.65
CA GLN A 138 -14.23 -41.50 3.00
C GLN A 138 -13.24 -40.90 3.99
N ARG A 139 -12.01 -41.43 3.97
CA ARG A 139 -10.90 -40.90 4.75
C ARG A 139 -10.35 -39.66 4.06
N VAL A 140 -10.45 -38.53 4.73
CA VAL A 140 -9.68 -37.34 4.37
C VAL A 140 -8.40 -37.40 5.18
N VAL A 141 -7.27 -37.59 4.50
CA VAL A 141 -5.95 -37.45 5.12
C VAL A 141 -5.72 -35.96 5.26
N SER A 142 -5.44 -35.50 6.47
CA SER A 142 -5.04 -34.11 6.70
C SER A 142 -3.88 -33.79 5.78
N ASP A 143 -4.00 -32.67 5.07
CA ASP A 143 -2.88 -32.16 4.30
C ASP A 143 -1.70 -31.90 5.25
N SER A 144 -0.48 -32.02 4.74
CA SER A 144 0.70 -31.78 5.59
C SER A 144 0.60 -30.37 6.16
N LYS A 145 0.75 -30.18 7.48
CA LYS A 145 0.75 -28.84 8.10
C LYS A 145 1.70 -27.86 7.39
N LEU A 146 2.79 -28.37 6.81
CA LEU A 146 3.71 -27.60 5.98
C LEU A 146 3.10 -27.16 4.64
N MET A 147 2.28 -28.00 4.01
CA MET A 147 1.52 -27.67 2.81
C MET A 147 0.44 -26.62 3.12
N ASP A 148 -0.27 -26.76 4.24
CA ASP A 148 -1.24 -25.75 4.70
C ASP A 148 -0.56 -24.40 4.95
N ILE A 149 0.58 -24.38 5.66
CA ILE A 149 1.37 -23.15 5.86
C ILE A 149 1.84 -22.59 4.52
N PHE A 150 2.26 -23.46 3.59
CA PHE A 150 2.71 -23.01 2.28
C PHE A 150 1.57 -22.38 1.47
N LEU A 151 0.42 -23.03 1.39
CA LEU A 151 -0.73 -22.55 0.61
C LEU A 151 -1.40 -21.33 1.26
N THR A 152 -1.46 -21.28 2.58
CA THR A 152 -2.21 -20.24 3.32
C THR A 152 -1.36 -19.01 3.61
N ILE A 153 -0.04 -19.17 3.78
CA ILE A 153 0.86 -18.08 4.19
C ILE A 153 1.92 -17.80 3.12
N ILE A 154 2.69 -18.80 2.70
CA ILE A 154 3.87 -18.57 1.85
C ILE A 154 3.49 -18.18 0.42
N LEU A 155 2.55 -18.90 -0.20
CA LEU A 155 2.07 -18.67 -1.55
C LEU A 155 1.45 -17.26 -1.72
N PRO A 156 0.48 -16.82 -0.89
CA PRO A 156 -0.06 -15.47 -0.98
C PRO A 156 0.98 -14.39 -0.67
N LEU A 157 1.94 -14.66 0.24
CA LEU A 157 3.04 -13.72 0.50
C LEU A 157 3.92 -13.48 -0.72
N ILE A 158 4.33 -14.55 -1.41
CA ILE A 158 5.14 -14.44 -2.63
C ILE A 158 4.34 -13.74 -3.73
N LEU A 159 3.06 -14.06 -3.88
CA LEU A 159 2.19 -13.47 -4.89
C LEU A 159 2.01 -11.97 -4.67
N VAL A 160 1.67 -11.55 -3.44
CA VAL A 160 1.54 -10.13 -3.07
C VAL A 160 2.87 -9.41 -3.24
N TRP A 161 3.99 -10.01 -2.83
CA TRP A 161 5.32 -9.41 -2.97
C TRP A 161 5.70 -9.22 -4.45
N LEU A 162 5.42 -10.19 -5.31
CA LEU A 162 5.64 -10.12 -6.75
C LEU A 162 4.73 -9.08 -7.40
N LEU A 163 3.44 -9.07 -7.06
CA LEU A 163 2.46 -8.14 -7.60
C LEU A 163 2.78 -6.70 -7.18
N MET A 164 3.15 -6.48 -5.92
CA MET A 164 3.67 -5.19 -5.44
C MET A 164 4.94 -4.82 -6.19
N GLY A 165 5.89 -5.74 -6.36
CA GLY A 165 7.11 -5.51 -7.13
C GLY A 165 6.83 -5.08 -8.59
N PHE A 166 5.88 -5.73 -9.25
CA PHE A 166 5.43 -5.37 -10.60
C PHE A 166 4.72 -4.02 -10.63
N MET A 167 3.81 -3.77 -9.68
CA MET A 167 3.06 -2.52 -9.55
C MET A 167 4.00 -1.34 -9.29
N PHE A 168 4.97 -1.48 -8.38
CA PHE A 168 5.96 -0.43 -8.09
C PHE A 168 6.92 -0.18 -9.25
N ARG A 169 7.21 -1.18 -10.09
CA ARG A 169 7.96 -0.95 -11.34
C ARG A 169 7.12 -0.14 -12.33
N LYS A 170 5.82 -0.38 -12.41
CA LYS A 170 4.90 0.35 -13.31
C LYS A 170 4.56 1.75 -12.80
N MET A 171 4.53 1.96 -11.48
CA MET A 171 4.26 3.25 -10.82
C MET A 171 5.53 4.01 -10.38
N GLY A 172 6.71 3.50 -10.73
CA GLY A 172 8.02 4.01 -10.32
C GLY A 172 8.44 5.35 -10.93
N GLY A 173 7.61 5.97 -11.75
CA GLY A 173 7.76 7.35 -12.20
C GLY A 173 6.86 8.28 -11.38
N SER A 174 7.43 9.07 -10.47
CA SER A 174 6.80 10.23 -9.83
C SER A 174 5.55 10.03 -8.94
N GLY A 175 4.89 8.86 -8.92
CA GLY A 175 3.59 8.67 -8.26
C GLY A 175 3.53 7.65 -7.12
N GLY A 176 4.64 6.96 -6.81
CA GLY A 176 4.69 6.02 -5.68
C GLY A 176 4.86 6.72 -4.32
N PRO A 177 4.66 6.00 -3.19
CA PRO A 177 4.89 6.52 -1.83
C PRO A 177 6.30 7.12 -1.59
N MET A 178 7.27 6.83 -2.47
CA MET A 178 8.60 7.46 -2.52
C MET A 178 8.63 8.88 -3.14
N GLY A 179 7.46 9.43 -3.51
CA GLY A 179 7.28 10.81 -3.99
C GLY A 179 6.90 11.80 -2.89
N VAL A 180 6.42 11.33 -1.74
CA VAL A 180 6.06 12.18 -0.60
C VAL A 180 7.35 12.62 0.10
N GLY A 181 7.67 13.91 0.03
CA GLY A 181 8.86 14.51 0.65
C GLY A 181 9.89 15.09 -0.31
N LYS A 182 9.72 14.92 -1.63
CA LYS A 182 10.48 15.72 -2.60
C LYS A 182 9.83 17.11 -2.69
N SER A 183 10.32 18.05 -1.89
CA SER A 183 10.08 19.47 -2.13
C SER A 183 10.47 19.78 -3.58
N ASN A 184 9.49 20.03 -4.43
CA ASN A 184 9.69 20.54 -5.78
C ASN A 184 9.97 22.04 -5.71
N ALA A 185 10.95 22.46 -4.90
CA ALA A 185 11.40 23.85 -4.90
C ALA A 185 12.02 24.13 -6.28
N LYS A 186 11.26 24.83 -7.13
CA LYS A 186 11.78 25.34 -8.40
C LYS A 186 12.78 26.44 -8.08
N VAL A 187 14.05 26.07 -8.01
CA VAL A 187 15.14 27.04 -7.84
C VAL A 187 15.33 27.74 -9.17
N TYR A 188 14.76 28.94 -9.31
CA TYR A 188 15.07 29.81 -10.43
C TYR A 188 16.43 30.46 -10.15
N VAL A 189 17.48 29.97 -10.81
CA VAL A 189 18.80 30.61 -10.77
C VAL A 189 18.84 31.67 -11.85
N GLN A 190 18.68 32.94 -11.47
CA GLN A 190 19.02 34.05 -12.36
C GLN A 190 20.51 34.33 -12.14
N GLN A 191 21.34 34.06 -13.17
CA GLN A 191 22.79 34.27 -13.08
C GLN A 191 23.13 35.75 -12.88
N GLU A 192 22.29 36.66 -13.39
CA GLU A 192 22.39 38.10 -13.18
C GLU A 192 20.97 38.68 -13.10
N THR A 193 20.67 39.49 -12.07
CA THR A 193 19.33 40.07 -11.89
C THR A 193 19.07 41.25 -12.85
N GLY A 194 20.12 41.92 -13.32
CA GLY A 194 20.05 43.10 -14.18
C GLY A 194 19.43 44.34 -13.51
N VAL A 195 19.17 44.28 -12.20
CA VAL A 195 18.54 45.33 -11.39
C VAL A 195 19.57 45.88 -10.41
N THR A 196 19.65 47.20 -10.27
CA THR A 196 20.61 47.93 -9.41
C THR A 196 19.89 48.85 -8.43
N PHE A 197 20.60 49.50 -7.51
CA PHE A 197 19.97 50.46 -6.57
C PHE A 197 19.39 51.69 -7.27
N LYS A 198 19.81 51.97 -8.51
CA LYS A 198 19.21 53.02 -9.35
C LYS A 198 17.77 52.72 -9.73
N ASP A 199 17.40 51.44 -9.80
CA ASP A 199 16.06 50.99 -10.15
C ASP A 199 15.10 50.96 -8.94
N VAL A 200 15.59 51.31 -7.74
CA VAL A 200 14.82 51.37 -6.50
C VAL A 200 14.58 52.82 -6.08
N ALA A 201 13.34 53.28 -6.23
CA ALA A 201 12.92 54.62 -5.82
C ALA A 201 12.47 54.69 -4.35
N GLY A 202 12.78 55.80 -3.67
CA GLY A 202 12.17 56.21 -2.41
C GLY A 202 12.54 55.43 -1.14
N GLN A 203 13.56 54.57 -1.20
CA GLN A 203 14.02 53.75 -0.04
C GLN A 203 15.46 54.08 0.33
N ASP A 204 15.76 55.36 0.53
CA ASP A 204 17.14 55.82 0.73
C ASP A 204 17.75 55.29 2.05
N GLU A 205 16.96 55.25 3.13
CA GLU A 205 17.37 54.66 4.42
C GLU A 205 17.71 53.16 4.32
N ALA A 206 16.89 52.40 3.57
CA ALA A 206 17.12 50.97 3.38
C ALA A 206 18.30 50.71 2.43
N LYS A 207 18.50 51.54 1.40
CA LYS A 207 19.66 51.47 0.51
C LYS A 207 20.95 51.71 1.29
N GLU A 208 21.00 52.73 2.14
CA GLU A 208 22.19 53.02 2.96
C GLU A 208 22.57 51.82 3.86
N SER A 209 21.59 51.21 4.52
CA SER A 209 21.81 50.01 5.35
C SER A 209 22.27 48.79 4.53
N LEU A 210 21.79 48.66 3.29
CA LEU A 210 22.12 47.53 2.42
C LEU A 210 23.42 47.73 1.63
N VAL A 211 23.94 48.95 1.52
CA VAL A 211 25.27 49.21 0.94
C VAL A 211 26.36 48.51 1.74
N GLU A 212 26.22 48.43 3.07
CA GLU A 212 27.13 47.64 3.92
C GLU A 212 27.08 46.16 3.53
N VAL A 213 25.88 45.60 3.36
CA VAL A 213 25.63 44.22 2.90
C VAL A 213 26.25 43.96 1.52
N VAL A 214 26.23 44.94 0.62
CA VAL A 214 26.91 44.85 -0.68
C VAL A 214 28.43 44.81 -0.52
N ASP A 215 29.04 45.67 0.31
CA ASP A 215 30.51 45.64 0.55
C ASP A 215 30.93 44.30 1.19
N PHE A 216 30.11 43.77 2.11
CA PHE A 216 30.31 42.44 2.69
C PHE A 216 30.28 41.31 1.65
N LEU A 217 29.36 41.38 0.68
CA LEU A 217 29.25 40.37 -0.39
C LEU A 217 30.38 40.47 -1.42
N HIS A 218 30.97 41.66 -1.59
CA HIS A 218 32.05 41.90 -2.55
C HIS A 218 33.42 41.45 -2.02
N ASP A 219 33.75 41.75 -0.75
CA ASP A 219 34.98 41.30 -0.11
C ASP A 219 34.73 40.79 1.33
N PRO A 220 34.31 39.52 1.49
CA PRO A 220 34.10 38.93 2.81
C PRO A 220 35.42 38.77 3.60
N GLY A 221 36.57 38.78 2.93
CA GLY A 221 37.88 38.60 3.54
C GLY A 221 38.30 39.79 4.40
N LYS A 222 38.00 41.01 3.96
CA LYS A 222 38.23 42.27 4.70
C LYS A 222 37.61 42.25 6.10
N TYR A 223 36.37 41.79 6.21
CA TYR A 223 35.61 41.79 7.46
C TYR A 223 35.95 40.59 8.36
N THR A 224 36.20 39.42 7.77
CA THR A 224 36.61 38.22 8.52
C THR A 224 37.98 38.43 9.20
N LYS A 225 38.91 39.16 8.57
CA LYS A 225 40.25 39.48 9.13
C LYS A 225 40.20 40.32 10.40
N ILE A 226 39.18 41.15 10.56
CA ILE A 226 38.99 42.03 11.74
C ILE A 226 38.13 41.30 12.81
N GLY A 227 37.72 40.06 12.55
CA GLY A 227 36.89 39.26 13.46
C GLY A 227 35.40 39.64 13.44
N ALA A 228 34.95 40.40 12.45
CA ALA A 228 33.55 40.75 12.32
C ALA A 228 32.71 39.52 11.91
N LYS A 229 31.55 39.35 12.54
CA LYS A 229 30.62 38.26 12.22
C LYS A 229 29.74 38.65 11.03
N LEU A 230 29.77 37.82 9.97
CA LEU A 230 28.93 38.05 8.80
C LEU A 230 27.44 37.91 9.15
N PRO A 231 26.57 38.84 8.70
CA PRO A 231 25.13 38.68 8.83
C PRO A 231 24.67 37.47 8.00
N LYS A 232 23.95 36.54 8.65
CA LYS A 232 23.49 35.30 8.00
C LYS A 232 22.20 35.46 7.18
N GLY A 233 21.50 36.57 7.36
CA GLY A 233 20.26 36.88 6.65
C GLY A 233 19.66 38.20 7.13
N ALA A 234 18.88 38.83 6.26
CA ALA A 234 18.13 40.03 6.54
C ALA A 234 16.64 39.78 6.26
N LEU A 235 15.77 40.25 7.16
CA LEU A 235 14.32 40.16 7.00
C LEU A 235 13.78 41.54 6.61
N LEU A 236 13.26 41.66 5.40
CA LEU A 236 12.62 42.89 4.92
C LEU A 236 11.13 42.84 5.27
N VAL A 237 10.67 43.74 6.14
CA VAL A 237 9.27 43.83 6.59
C VAL A 237 8.61 45.08 6.03
N GLY A 238 7.35 44.97 5.61
CA GLY A 238 6.53 46.11 5.18
C GLY A 238 5.28 45.67 4.40
N PRO A 239 4.33 46.59 4.14
CA PRO A 239 3.11 46.32 3.37
C PRO A 239 3.38 45.68 2.00
N PRO A 240 2.45 44.90 1.42
CA PRO A 240 2.63 44.35 0.07
C PRO A 240 2.82 45.48 -0.95
N GLY A 241 3.65 45.27 -1.98
CA GLY A 241 3.92 46.27 -3.02
C GLY A 241 5.06 47.26 -2.72
N THR A 242 5.68 47.24 -1.53
CA THR A 242 6.80 48.14 -1.19
C THR A 242 8.17 47.70 -1.74
N GLY A 243 8.22 47.01 -2.87
CA GLY A 243 9.49 46.72 -3.55
C GLY A 243 10.50 45.83 -2.82
N LYS A 244 10.14 45.14 -1.72
CA LYS A 244 11.07 44.28 -0.94
C LYS A 244 11.85 43.26 -1.80
N THR A 245 11.17 42.56 -2.69
CA THR A 245 11.82 41.60 -3.62
C THR A 245 12.69 42.31 -4.65
N LEU A 246 12.31 43.53 -5.06
CA LEU A 246 13.08 44.34 -6.00
C LEU A 246 14.37 44.86 -5.34
N LEU A 247 14.28 45.29 -4.08
CA LEU A 247 15.44 45.65 -3.27
C LEU A 247 16.39 44.48 -3.08
N ALA A 248 15.89 43.27 -2.80
CA ALA A 248 16.72 42.07 -2.69
C ALA A 248 17.45 41.72 -4.01
N LYS A 249 16.78 41.92 -5.16
CA LYS A 249 17.39 41.74 -6.49
C LYS A 249 18.43 42.81 -6.80
N ALA A 250 18.20 44.05 -6.36
CA ALA A 250 19.13 45.17 -6.50
C ALA A 250 20.42 44.94 -5.69
N VAL A 251 20.32 44.44 -4.46
CA VAL A 251 21.50 44.07 -3.63
C VAL A 251 22.37 43.03 -4.35
N ALA A 252 21.74 41.99 -4.91
CA ALA A 252 22.46 40.96 -5.65
C ALA A 252 23.11 41.51 -6.94
N GLY A 253 22.43 42.44 -7.62
CA GLY A 253 22.95 43.10 -8.82
C GLY A 253 24.14 44.03 -8.54
N GLU A 254 24.08 44.80 -7.45
CA GLU A 254 25.17 45.69 -7.00
C GLU A 254 26.41 44.89 -6.57
N ALA A 255 26.22 43.78 -5.86
CA ALA A 255 27.32 42.91 -5.46
C ALA A 255 27.82 41.98 -6.58
N LYS A 256 27.11 41.91 -7.73
CA LYS A 256 27.36 40.98 -8.84
C LYS A 256 27.42 39.51 -8.41
N VAL A 257 26.48 39.11 -7.56
CA VAL A 257 26.36 37.72 -7.07
C VAL A 257 25.07 37.06 -7.58
N PRO A 258 25.04 35.72 -7.77
CA PRO A 258 23.83 35.03 -8.21
C PRO A 258 22.67 35.22 -7.24
N PHE A 259 21.45 35.44 -7.77
CA PHE A 259 20.24 35.59 -6.97
C PHE A 259 19.38 34.32 -7.05
N PHE A 260 19.12 33.71 -5.89
CA PHE A 260 18.27 32.54 -5.76
C PHE A 260 16.91 32.96 -5.18
N SER A 261 15.84 32.75 -5.95
CA SER A 261 14.47 32.94 -5.47
C SER A 261 13.84 31.59 -5.18
N LEU A 262 13.40 31.40 -3.94
CA LEU A 262 12.58 30.27 -3.51
C LEU A 262 11.20 30.82 -3.13
N THR A 263 10.15 30.25 -3.71
CA THR A 263 8.74 30.55 -3.39
C THR A 263 8.05 29.29 -2.94
#